data_AF-I4HU09-F1
#
_entry.id   AF-I4HU09-F1
#
_cell.length_a   1.000
_cell.length_b   1.000
_cell.length_c   1.000
_cell.angle_alpha   90.00
_cell.angle_beta   90.00
_cell.angle_gamma   90.00
#
_symmetry.space_group_name_H-M   'P 1'
#
loop_
_entity.id
_entity.type
_entity.pdbx_description
1 polymer ?
#
loop_
_entity_poly.entity_id
_entity_poly.type
_entity_poly.pdbx_seq_one_letter_code
_entity_poly.pdbx_strand_id
1 'polypeptide(L)'
;MLYKAVKSWTQLTLLETNIAPVTTVKDAISDLPTLEAGQAYDHEIYTREPETIYQQKMREQSQKIVNHIARALTPIQMSRVQILAEGQDARDLPAELAPKKHYSGAYGRLSWDKPARTITRWFFHPGSGRFFHPTQNRTITIREAARLHSYPDHFHFLGTYTDMASQIGESVPPLLGKVVADSMGQNLEY
;
A
#
# COMPACT_ATOMS: atom_id res chain seq x y z
N MET A 1 -40.61 45.72 -8.86
CA MET A 1 -39.37 45.23 -9.49
C MET A 1 -38.89 44.03 -8.68
N LEU A 2 -39.08 42.80 -9.18
CA LEU A 2 -38.68 41.56 -8.52
C LEU A 2 -37.31 41.13 -9.07
N TYR A 3 -36.28 41.20 -8.23
CA TYR A 3 -34.94 40.70 -8.53
C TYR A 3 -35.00 39.15 -8.52
N LYS A 4 -35.03 38.52 -9.70
CA LYS A 4 -34.81 37.07 -9.82
C LYS A 4 -33.31 36.83 -9.91
N ALA A 5 -32.74 36.29 -8.84
CA ALA A 5 -31.37 35.77 -8.86
C ALA A 5 -31.29 34.61 -9.86
N VAL A 6 -30.50 34.77 -10.92
CA VAL A 6 -30.17 33.70 -11.85
C VAL A 6 -29.20 32.77 -11.14
N LYS A 7 -29.71 31.65 -10.61
CA LYS A 7 -28.86 30.55 -10.14
C LYS A 7 -28.23 29.90 -11.36
N SER A 8 -26.97 30.22 -11.62
CA SER A 8 -26.11 29.48 -12.54
C SER A 8 -25.96 28.05 -12.01
N TRP A 9 -26.55 27.08 -12.70
CA TRP A 9 -26.35 25.66 -12.46
C TRP A 9 -25.18 25.16 -13.32
N THR A 10 -23.99 25.74 -13.16
CA THR A 10 -22.79 25.10 -13.65
C THR A 10 -22.49 23.94 -12.71
N GLN A 11 -22.97 22.74 -13.07
CA GLN A 11 -22.49 21.51 -12.46
C GLN A 11 -20.98 21.47 -12.69
N LEU A 12 -20.21 21.60 -11.62
CA LEU A 12 -18.77 21.37 -11.66
C LEU A 12 -18.58 19.94 -12.19
N THR A 13 -18.07 19.83 -13.42
CA THR A 13 -17.50 18.60 -13.94
C THR A 13 -16.27 18.31 -13.08
N LEU A 14 -16.50 17.64 -11.95
CA LEU A 14 -15.53 17.48 -10.86
C LEU A 14 -14.31 16.63 -11.25
N LEU A 15 -14.37 15.94 -12.39
CA LEU A 15 -13.38 14.98 -12.84
C LEU A 15 -13.16 15.15 -14.35
N GLU A 16 -12.25 16.04 -14.73
CA GLU A 16 -11.60 15.92 -16.04
C GLU A 16 -10.70 14.67 -16.01
N THR A 17 -10.91 13.76 -16.96
CA THR A 17 -10.26 12.45 -16.97
C THR A 17 -8.90 12.53 -17.65
N ASN A 18 -7.92 13.11 -16.96
CA ASN A 18 -6.53 12.83 -17.27
C ASN A 18 -6.11 11.58 -16.49
N ILE A 19 -6.42 10.40 -17.06
CA ILE A 19 -6.19 9.12 -16.38
C ILE A 19 -4.72 8.74 -16.56
N ALA A 20 -3.89 9.11 -15.59
CA ALA A 20 -2.55 8.55 -15.46
C ALA A 20 -2.62 7.01 -15.36
N PRO A 21 -1.61 6.28 -15.86
CA PRO A 21 -1.56 4.83 -15.73
C PRO A 21 -1.59 4.42 -14.25
N VAL A 22 -2.32 3.34 -13.96
CA VAL A 22 -2.47 2.81 -12.59
C VAL A 22 -1.13 2.29 -12.07
N THR A 23 -0.69 2.77 -10.92
CA THR A 23 0.48 2.22 -10.22
C THR A 23 0.18 0.79 -9.73
N THR A 24 0.98 -0.16 -10.21
CA THR A 24 0.89 -1.57 -9.78
C THR A 24 1.70 -1.83 -8.50
N VAL A 25 1.50 -3.00 -7.88
CA VAL A 25 2.34 -3.44 -6.75
C VAL A 25 3.81 -3.49 -7.17
N LYS A 26 4.10 -3.95 -8.39
CA LYS A 26 5.46 -3.99 -8.94
C LYS A 26 6.07 -2.60 -8.99
N ASP A 27 5.31 -1.65 -9.55
CA ASP A 27 5.76 -0.26 -9.62
C ASP A 27 6.06 0.33 -8.24
N ALA A 28 5.39 -0.13 -7.19
CA ALA A 28 5.58 0.38 -5.85
C ALA A 28 6.75 -0.26 -5.08
N ILE A 29 6.94 -1.58 -5.18
CA ILE A 29 7.80 -2.30 -4.21
C ILE A 29 8.88 -3.20 -4.83
N SER A 30 9.01 -3.31 -6.16
CA SER A 30 9.94 -4.26 -6.79
C SER A 30 11.42 -4.01 -6.51
N ASP A 31 11.83 -2.76 -6.26
CA ASP A 31 13.21 -2.37 -5.99
C ASP A 31 13.63 -2.60 -4.53
N LEU A 32 12.69 -2.91 -3.62
CA LEU A 32 13.01 -3.13 -2.22
C LEU A 32 13.75 -4.47 -2.01
N PRO A 33 14.72 -4.52 -1.08
CA PRO A 33 15.44 -5.73 -0.76
C PRO A 33 14.50 -6.81 -0.20
N THR A 34 14.90 -8.06 -0.33
CA THR A 34 14.12 -9.19 0.19
C THR A 34 14.24 -9.30 1.70
N LEU A 35 13.20 -9.80 2.36
CA LEU A 35 13.19 -10.11 3.79
C LEU A 35 12.42 -11.41 4.04
N GLU A 36 12.83 -12.14 5.07
CA GLU A 36 12.03 -13.24 5.63
C GLU A 36 10.98 -12.72 6.62
N ALA A 37 9.99 -13.55 6.92
CA ALA A 37 9.01 -13.25 7.94
C ALA A 37 9.67 -13.02 9.31
N GLY A 38 9.37 -11.90 9.96
CA GLY A 38 9.93 -11.54 11.27
C GLY A 38 11.25 -10.78 11.23
N GLN A 39 11.80 -10.52 10.05
CA GLN A 39 13.04 -9.75 9.92
C GLN A 39 12.79 -8.25 9.79
N ALA A 40 13.79 -7.47 10.17
CA ALA A 40 13.92 -6.06 9.87
C ALA A 40 15.16 -5.86 8.99
N TYR A 41 15.07 -4.99 8.01
CA TYR A 41 16.23 -4.60 7.19
C TYR A 41 17.06 -3.56 7.95
N ASP A 42 18.32 -3.87 8.22
CA ASP A 42 19.23 -3.09 9.08
C ASP A 42 20.34 -2.37 8.32
N HIS A 43 20.55 -2.68 7.04
CA HIS A 43 21.62 -2.07 6.24
C HIS A 43 21.32 -0.62 5.81
N GLU A 44 20.07 -0.17 5.92
CA GLU A 44 19.58 1.17 5.54
C GLU A 44 19.85 1.60 4.10
N ILE A 45 20.46 0.78 3.23
CA ILE A 45 20.84 1.15 1.85
C ILE A 45 19.96 0.45 0.81
N TYR A 46 19.72 1.10 -0.33
CA TYR A 46 19.12 0.43 -1.47
C TYR A 46 20.16 -0.46 -2.16
N THR A 47 19.80 -1.71 -2.45
CA THR A 47 20.64 -2.63 -3.23
C THR A 47 20.40 -2.49 -4.74
N ARG A 48 19.34 -1.77 -5.13
CA ARG A 48 18.90 -1.60 -6.52
C ARG A 48 18.52 -0.14 -6.78
N GLU A 49 18.78 0.31 -8.00
CA GLU A 49 18.28 1.59 -8.50
C GLU A 49 16.75 1.53 -8.71
N PRO A 50 16.03 2.67 -8.64
CA PRO A 50 14.61 2.69 -8.89
C PRO A 50 14.33 2.35 -10.37
N GLU A 51 13.45 1.39 -10.58
CA GLU A 51 13.08 0.86 -11.89
C GLU A 51 11.90 1.60 -12.52
N THR A 52 11.09 2.29 -11.70
CA THR A 52 9.85 2.95 -12.15
C THR A 52 9.81 4.42 -11.76
N ILE A 53 9.03 5.21 -12.49
CA ILE A 53 8.76 6.63 -12.17
C ILE A 53 8.20 6.76 -10.74
N TYR A 54 7.38 5.80 -10.32
CA TYR A 54 6.83 5.78 -8.97
C TYR A 54 7.92 5.60 -7.92
N GLN A 55 8.84 4.66 -8.11
CA GLN A 55 9.98 4.43 -7.20
C GLN A 55 10.90 5.64 -7.14
N GLN A 56 11.22 6.24 -8.30
CA GLN A 56 12.00 7.48 -8.37
C GLN A 56 11.35 8.59 -7.53
N LYS A 57 10.03 8.77 -7.68
CA LYS A 57 9.26 9.76 -6.93
C LYS A 57 9.24 9.46 -5.42
N MET A 58 9.04 8.22 -5.01
CA MET A 58 9.06 7.87 -3.58
C MET A 58 10.46 8.05 -2.96
N ARG A 59 11.52 7.89 -3.76
CA ARG A 59 12.92 7.97 -3.31
C ARG A 59 13.59 9.33 -3.48
N GLU A 60 12.95 10.32 -4.11
CA GLU A 60 13.57 11.60 -4.53
C GLU A 60 14.43 12.29 -3.46
N GLN A 61 14.04 12.18 -2.19
CA GLN A 61 14.77 12.76 -1.04
C GLN A 61 15.25 11.72 -0.02
N SER A 62 15.35 10.46 -0.44
CA SER A 62 15.78 9.36 0.43
C SER A 62 16.87 8.53 -0.21
N GLN A 63 18.03 8.54 0.44
CA GLN A 63 19.14 7.63 0.13
C GLN A 63 19.08 6.35 0.98
N LYS A 64 18.09 6.25 1.88
CA LYS A 64 18.00 5.17 2.86
C LYS A 64 16.66 4.44 2.85
N ILE A 65 16.69 3.18 3.24
CA ILE A 65 15.50 2.37 3.50
C ILE A 65 15.19 2.42 4.99
N VAL A 66 14.02 2.97 5.34
CA VAL A 66 13.56 3.06 6.73
C VAL A 66 12.24 2.32 6.92
N ASN A 67 12.04 1.75 8.11
CA ASN A 67 10.86 0.96 8.47
C ASN A 67 10.59 -0.25 7.53
N HIS A 68 11.60 -0.83 6.86
CA HIS A 68 11.40 -2.06 6.11
C HIS A 68 11.46 -3.28 7.05
N ILE A 69 10.30 -3.56 7.67
CA ILE A 69 10.15 -4.52 8.77
C ILE A 69 8.99 -5.47 8.45
N ALA A 70 9.25 -6.78 8.47
CA ALA A 70 8.26 -7.83 8.29
C ALA A 70 7.82 -8.42 9.63
N ARG A 71 6.52 -8.66 9.81
CA ARG A 71 5.99 -9.37 10.98
C ARG A 71 6.32 -10.87 10.89
N ALA A 72 6.63 -11.49 12.03
CA ALA A 72 6.74 -12.94 12.12
C ALA A 72 5.38 -13.61 11.85
N LEU A 73 5.40 -14.71 11.12
CA LEU A 73 4.21 -15.54 10.87
C LEU A 73 4.15 -16.68 11.89
N THR A 74 2.94 -17.04 12.29
CA THR A 74 2.73 -18.29 13.05
C THR A 74 3.00 -19.51 12.15
N PRO A 75 3.27 -20.71 12.70
CA PRO A 75 3.53 -21.90 11.90
C PRO A 75 2.42 -22.18 10.87
N ILE A 76 1.15 -22.06 11.28
CA ILE A 76 0.02 -22.25 10.37
C ILE A 76 -0.06 -21.18 9.27
N GLN A 77 0.30 -19.93 9.57
CA GLN A 77 0.36 -18.86 8.58
C GLN A 77 1.49 -19.10 7.58
N MET A 78 2.64 -19.59 8.06
CA MET A 78 3.77 -19.96 7.23
C MET A 78 3.40 -21.10 6.26
N SER A 79 2.76 -22.16 6.75
CA SER A 79 2.29 -23.26 5.90
C SER A 79 1.31 -22.78 4.82
N ARG A 80 0.41 -21.84 5.16
CA ARG A 80 -0.52 -21.25 4.18
C ARG A 80 0.20 -20.47 3.10
N VAL A 81 1.10 -19.55 3.47
CA VAL A 81 1.77 -18.68 2.50
C VAL A 81 2.65 -19.48 1.54
N GLN A 82 3.34 -20.51 2.03
CA GLN A 82 4.23 -21.36 1.21
C GLN A 82 3.53 -22.08 0.06
N ILE A 83 2.24 -22.38 0.18
CA ILE A 83 1.46 -23.12 -0.83
C ILE A 83 0.84 -22.18 -1.86
N LEU A 84 0.46 -20.98 -1.43
CA LEU A 84 -0.23 -20.04 -2.30
C LEU A 84 0.72 -19.47 -3.34
N ALA A 85 0.28 -19.44 -4.59
CA ALA A 85 0.92 -18.72 -5.67
C ALA A 85 0.46 -17.25 -5.70
N GLU A 86 1.14 -16.44 -6.51
CA GLU A 86 0.78 -15.04 -6.73
C GLU A 86 -0.72 -14.89 -7.05
N GLY A 87 -1.40 -13.93 -6.43
CA GLY A 87 -2.82 -13.67 -6.66
C GLY A 87 -3.79 -14.71 -6.07
N GLN A 88 -3.31 -15.83 -5.53
CA GLN A 88 -4.15 -16.78 -4.78
C GLN A 88 -4.46 -16.29 -3.36
N ASP A 89 -5.52 -16.83 -2.76
CA ASP A 89 -5.96 -16.52 -1.39
C ASP A 89 -6.55 -17.74 -0.66
N ALA A 90 -7.21 -17.53 0.48
CA ALA A 90 -7.71 -18.61 1.32
C ALA A 90 -8.58 -19.67 0.61
N ARG A 91 -9.20 -19.32 -0.54
CA ARG A 91 -10.03 -20.25 -1.33
C ARG A 91 -9.21 -21.28 -2.10
N ASP A 92 -7.94 -20.99 -2.33
CA ASP A 92 -7.00 -21.83 -3.06
C ASP A 92 -6.19 -22.74 -2.10
N LEU A 93 -6.43 -22.62 -0.78
CA LEU A 93 -5.79 -23.47 0.23
C LEU A 93 -6.42 -24.87 0.25
N PRO A 94 -5.62 -25.93 0.50
CA PRO A 94 -6.16 -27.25 0.78
C PRO A 94 -6.99 -27.24 2.07
N ALA A 95 -7.96 -28.15 2.18
CA ALA A 95 -8.98 -28.16 3.22
C ALA A 95 -8.40 -28.17 4.65
N GLU A 96 -7.23 -28.81 4.84
CA GLU A 96 -6.53 -28.92 6.11
C GLU A 96 -5.95 -27.58 6.60
N LEU A 97 -5.62 -26.68 5.66
CA LEU A 97 -5.05 -25.37 5.95
C LEU A 97 -6.06 -24.23 5.77
N ALA A 98 -7.14 -24.46 5.04
CA ALA A 98 -8.18 -23.49 4.80
C ALA A 98 -8.84 -23.02 6.12
N PRO A 99 -8.97 -21.71 6.35
CA PRO A 99 -9.69 -21.22 7.52
C PRO A 99 -11.19 -21.50 7.40
N LYS A 100 -11.84 -21.94 8.49
CA LYS A 100 -13.28 -22.26 8.52
C LYS A 100 -14.19 -21.10 8.07
N LYS A 101 -13.79 -19.86 8.39
CA LYS A 101 -14.45 -18.63 7.98
C LYS A 101 -13.37 -17.61 7.64
N HIS A 102 -13.59 -16.84 6.59
CA HIS A 102 -12.64 -15.80 6.19
C HIS A 102 -13.35 -14.68 5.41
N TYR A 103 -12.76 -13.49 5.46
CA TYR A 103 -13.18 -12.37 4.61
C TYR A 103 -12.69 -12.58 3.16
N SER A 104 -13.20 -11.78 2.23
CA SER A 104 -12.73 -11.79 0.85
C SER A 104 -11.25 -11.42 0.78
N GLY A 105 -10.44 -12.26 0.12
CA GLY A 105 -9.01 -12.01 -0.07
C GLY A 105 -8.14 -12.31 1.15
N ALA A 106 -8.69 -12.81 2.26
CA ALA A 106 -7.92 -13.24 3.41
C ALA A 106 -6.85 -14.27 3.03
N TYR A 107 -5.69 -14.19 3.67
CA TYR A 107 -4.49 -14.97 3.38
C TYR A 107 -4.01 -14.82 1.93
N GLY A 108 -4.38 -13.73 1.24
CA GLY A 108 -4.06 -13.56 -0.16
C GLY A 108 -2.64 -13.03 -0.42
N ARG A 109 -1.99 -13.50 -1.47
CA ARG A 109 -0.79 -12.89 -2.05
C ARG A 109 -1.15 -11.73 -2.95
N LEU A 110 -0.47 -10.60 -2.83
CA LEU A 110 -0.58 -9.53 -3.82
C LEU A 110 -0.20 -10.05 -5.22
N SER A 111 -0.66 -9.35 -6.26
CA SER A 111 -0.24 -9.60 -7.63
C SER A 111 0.62 -8.45 -8.10
N TRP A 112 1.76 -8.74 -8.73
CA TRP A 112 2.72 -7.76 -9.19
C TRP A 112 2.09 -6.76 -10.16
N ASP A 113 1.34 -7.27 -11.14
CA ASP A 113 0.79 -6.48 -12.25
C ASP A 113 -0.57 -5.84 -11.94
N LYS A 114 -1.01 -5.84 -10.68
CA LYS A 114 -2.28 -5.23 -10.25
C LYS A 114 -2.02 -4.19 -9.17
N PRO A 115 -2.90 -3.19 -9.00
CA PRO A 115 -2.86 -2.32 -7.83
C PRO A 115 -3.12 -3.14 -6.55
N ALA A 116 -2.55 -2.71 -5.44
CA ALA A 116 -2.89 -3.28 -4.14
C ALA A 116 -4.34 -2.97 -3.77
N ARG A 117 -4.95 -3.88 -3.00
CA ARG A 117 -6.20 -3.55 -2.29
C ARG A 117 -5.90 -2.56 -1.16
N THR A 118 -6.95 -1.99 -0.60
CA THR A 118 -6.87 -1.06 0.53
C THR A 118 -5.93 -1.56 1.62
N ILE A 119 -4.88 -0.78 1.90
CA ILE A 119 -3.98 -1.01 3.02
C ILE A 119 -4.72 -0.59 4.29
N THR A 120 -5.11 -1.57 5.10
CA THR A 120 -5.83 -1.34 6.36
C THR A 120 -4.85 -1.34 7.53
N ARG A 121 -5.23 -0.79 8.67
CA ARG A 121 -4.39 -0.82 9.88
C ARG A 121 -3.91 -2.21 10.31
N TRP A 122 -4.62 -3.26 9.90
CA TRP A 122 -4.32 -4.66 10.21
C TRP A 122 -3.66 -5.40 9.04
N PHE A 123 -2.99 -4.69 8.10
CA PHE A 123 -2.34 -5.32 6.95
C PHE A 123 -1.30 -6.39 7.34
N PHE A 124 -0.75 -6.33 8.54
CA PHE A 124 0.18 -7.34 9.07
C PHE A 124 -0.48 -8.62 9.55
N HIS A 125 -1.82 -8.65 9.65
CA HIS A 125 -2.56 -9.85 9.97
C HIS A 125 -3.10 -10.47 8.68
N PRO A 126 -2.52 -11.56 8.15
CA PRO A 126 -2.90 -12.07 6.83
C PRO A 126 -4.37 -12.51 6.74
N GLY A 127 -5.03 -12.85 7.87
CA GLY A 127 -6.46 -13.16 7.88
C GLY A 127 -7.39 -11.97 7.56
N SER A 128 -6.88 -10.74 7.60
CA SER A 128 -7.67 -9.51 7.34
C SER A 128 -7.76 -9.14 5.86
N GLY A 129 -6.96 -9.76 4.98
CA GLY A 129 -6.98 -9.44 3.56
C GLY A 129 -5.78 -9.98 2.78
N ARG A 130 -5.56 -9.38 1.60
CA ARG A 130 -4.54 -9.78 0.63
C ARG A 130 -3.24 -9.03 0.91
N PHE A 131 -2.52 -9.49 1.93
CA PHE A 131 -1.35 -8.80 2.44
C PHE A 131 -0.08 -9.63 2.43
N PHE A 132 -0.09 -10.85 1.89
CA PHE A 132 1.17 -11.55 1.61
C PHE A 132 1.91 -10.88 0.45
N HIS A 133 3.24 -10.82 0.56
CA HIS A 133 4.10 -10.38 -0.54
C HIS A 133 3.83 -11.27 -1.77
N PRO A 134 3.91 -10.75 -3.02
CA PRO A 134 3.61 -11.53 -4.22
C PRO A 134 4.40 -12.84 -4.31
N THR A 135 5.68 -12.81 -3.91
CA THR A 135 6.61 -13.95 -4.06
C THR A 135 7.34 -14.38 -2.79
N GLN A 136 7.34 -13.56 -1.72
CA GLN A 136 8.11 -13.85 -0.50
C GLN A 136 7.17 -14.45 0.55
N ASN A 137 7.66 -15.35 1.40
CA ASN A 137 6.85 -16.08 2.39
C ASN A 137 6.58 -15.26 3.66
N ARG A 138 6.08 -14.03 3.49
CA ARG A 138 5.79 -13.06 4.56
C ARG A 138 4.62 -12.15 4.17
N THR A 139 4.08 -11.41 5.15
CA THR A 139 3.25 -10.25 4.83
C THR A 139 4.10 -9.11 4.25
N ILE A 140 3.42 -8.13 3.64
CA ILE A 140 4.06 -6.86 3.31
C ILE A 140 4.62 -6.20 4.56
N THR A 141 5.72 -5.48 4.39
CA THR A 141 6.41 -4.73 5.44
C THR A 141 5.76 -3.38 5.69
N ILE A 142 6.15 -2.70 6.78
CA ILE A 142 5.74 -1.32 7.04
C ILE A 142 6.12 -0.40 5.85
N ARG A 143 7.36 -0.47 5.34
CA ARG A 143 7.81 0.29 4.16
C ARG A 143 7.02 -0.01 2.89
N GLU A 144 6.75 -1.28 2.61
CA GLU A 144 5.94 -1.66 1.44
C GLU A 144 4.50 -1.12 1.55
N ALA A 145 3.87 -1.27 2.72
CA ALA A 145 2.55 -0.71 2.99
C ALA A 145 2.54 0.81 2.85
N ALA A 146 3.57 1.50 3.36
CA ALA A 146 3.74 2.94 3.24
C ALA A 146 3.82 3.38 1.78
N ARG A 147 4.62 2.69 0.95
CA ARG A 147 4.70 2.97 -0.50
C ARG A 147 3.39 2.69 -1.22
N LEU A 148 2.68 1.61 -0.88
CA LEU A 148 1.34 1.33 -1.43
C LEU A 148 0.31 2.39 -1.00
N HIS A 149 0.55 3.08 0.11
CA HIS A 149 -0.22 4.22 0.60
C HIS A 149 0.38 5.57 0.19
N SER A 150 1.33 5.60 -0.73
CA SER A 150 1.97 6.79 -1.32
C SER A 150 2.79 7.67 -0.38
N TYR A 151 3.30 7.11 0.72
CA TYR A 151 4.29 7.80 1.55
C TYR A 151 5.67 7.79 0.90
N PRO A 152 6.40 8.93 0.92
CA PRO A 152 7.77 8.97 0.46
C PRO A 152 8.70 8.19 1.39
N ASP A 153 9.86 7.79 0.86
CA ASP A 153 10.82 6.94 1.56
C ASP A 153 11.61 7.65 2.66
N HIS A 154 11.57 8.98 2.70
CA HIS A 154 12.13 9.78 3.79
C HIS A 154 11.15 9.95 4.97
N PHE A 155 9.89 9.49 4.85
CA PHE A 155 8.94 9.56 5.96
C PHE A 155 9.21 8.43 6.96
N HIS A 156 9.42 8.81 8.22
CA HIS A 156 9.67 7.88 9.32
C HIS A 156 8.39 7.63 10.13
N PHE A 157 8.03 6.36 10.27
CA PHE A 157 6.99 5.94 11.20
C PHE A 157 7.62 5.61 12.56
N LEU A 158 7.02 6.11 13.63
CA LEU A 158 7.53 5.98 15.00
C LEU A 158 6.61 5.08 15.84
N GLY A 159 7.16 4.56 16.94
CA GLY A 159 6.43 3.71 17.88
C GLY A 159 6.58 2.21 17.58
N THR A 160 5.68 1.42 18.13
CA THR A 160 5.68 -0.03 17.95
C THR A 160 5.28 -0.41 16.52
N TYR A 161 5.51 -1.66 16.12
CA TYR A 161 5.05 -2.19 14.83
C TYR A 161 3.55 -1.90 14.59
N THR A 162 2.72 -2.08 15.61
CA THR A 162 1.27 -1.83 15.53
C THR A 162 0.92 -0.36 15.43
N ASP A 163 1.70 0.52 16.05
CA ASP A 163 1.50 1.97 15.94
C ASP A 163 1.83 2.45 14.53
N MET A 164 2.94 1.97 13.96
CA MET A 164 3.32 2.27 12.57
C MET A 164 2.26 1.77 11.58
N ALA A 165 1.78 0.54 11.76
CA ALA A 165 0.75 -0.02 10.89
C ALA A 165 -0.58 0.77 10.98
N SER A 166 -0.94 1.26 12.16
CA SER A 166 -2.13 2.09 12.36
C SER A 166 -1.97 3.47 11.72
N GLN A 167 -0.82 4.12 11.90
CA GLN A 167 -0.49 5.39 11.23
C GLN A 167 -0.66 5.29 9.72
N ILE A 168 -0.19 4.20 9.09
CA ILE A 168 -0.36 3.99 7.65
C ILE A 168 -1.83 3.72 7.31
N GLY A 169 -2.40 2.66 7.89
CA GLY A 169 -3.68 2.12 7.44
C GLY A 169 -4.91 2.93 7.84
N GLU A 170 -4.78 3.92 8.73
CA GLU A 170 -5.85 4.86 9.10
C GLU A 170 -5.65 6.25 8.43
N SER A 171 -4.52 6.49 7.76
CA SER A 171 -4.23 7.78 7.11
C SER A 171 -4.89 7.95 5.74
N VAL A 172 -4.89 9.20 5.26
CA VAL A 172 -5.13 9.53 3.86
C VAL A 172 -3.82 9.42 3.07
N PRO A 173 -3.79 8.74 1.91
CA PRO A 173 -2.60 8.67 1.06
C PRO A 173 -2.06 10.08 0.72
N PRO A 174 -0.77 10.38 0.94
CA PRO A 174 -0.21 11.73 0.70
C PRO A 174 -0.43 12.25 -0.72
N LEU A 175 -0.35 11.40 -1.75
CA LEU A 175 -0.62 11.86 -3.12
C LEU A 175 -2.08 12.25 -3.35
N LEU A 176 -3.02 11.56 -2.70
CA LEU A 176 -4.43 11.96 -2.74
C LEU A 176 -4.62 13.30 -2.02
N GLY A 177 -4.04 13.45 -0.82
CA GLY A 177 -4.08 14.70 -0.07
C GLY A 177 -3.51 15.89 -0.85
N LYS A 178 -2.39 15.68 -1.54
CA LYS A 178 -1.77 16.70 -2.40
C LYS A 178 -2.72 17.15 -3.52
N VAL A 179 -3.33 16.21 -4.25
CA VAL A 179 -4.23 16.55 -5.37
C VAL A 179 -5.45 17.34 -4.88
N VAL A 180 -6.01 16.96 -3.73
CA VAL A 180 -7.13 17.72 -3.12
C VAL A 180 -6.67 19.12 -2.73
N ALA A 181 -5.50 19.25 -2.08
CA ALA A 181 -4.96 20.54 -1.67
C ALA A 181 -4.66 21.47 -2.86
N ASP A 182 -4.05 20.94 -3.93
CA ASP A 182 -3.75 21.68 -5.15
C ASP A 182 -5.04 22.20 -5.80
N SER A 183 -6.07 21.34 -5.87
CA SER A 183 -7.39 21.70 -6.38
C SER A 183 -8.03 22.83 -5.56
N MET A 184 -7.91 22.79 -4.23
CA MET A 184 -8.40 23.86 -3.38
C MET A 184 -7.60 25.16 -3.55
N GLY A 185 -6.26 25.09 -3.63
CA GLY A 185 -5.38 26.25 -3.79
C GLY A 185 -5.70 27.06 -5.04
N GLN A 186 -5.90 26.40 -6.19
CA GLN A 186 -6.29 27.04 -7.45
C GLN A 186 -7.62 27.82 -7.35
N ASN A 187 -8.52 27.41 -6.45
CA ASN A 187 -9.80 28.06 -6.24
C ASN A 187 -9.77 29.16 -5.16
N LEU A 188 -8.65 29.32 -4.45
CA LEU A 188 -8.46 30.32 -3.41
C LEU A 188 -7.61 31.51 -3.85
N GLU A 189 -6.92 31.42 -4.99
CA GLU A 189 -6.23 32.54 -5.64
C GLU A 189 -7.29 33.48 -6.29
N TYR A 190 -7.75 34.46 -5.51
CA TYR A 190 -8.55 35.62 -5.94
C TYR A 190 -7.66 36.81 -6.29
#